data_AF-A0A5D3DHE8-F1
#
_entry.id   AF-A0A5D3DHE8-F1
#
_cell.length_a   1.000
_cell.length_b   1.000
_cell.length_c   1.000
_cell.angle_alpha   90.00
_cell.angle_beta   90.00
_cell.angle_gamma   90.00
#
_symmetry.space_group_name_H-M   'P 1'
#
loop_
_entity.id
_entity.type
_entity.pdbx_description
1 polymer ?
#
loop_
_entity_poly.entity_id
_entity_poly.type
_entity_poly.pdbx_seq_one_letter_code
_entity_poly.pdbx_strand_id
1 'polypeptide(L)'
;MPCGVQLTRLEHINALSSNVEYLASRDATIMGSRNGHAPIFLWYTLNRKGYKGFQKEVQKCLRNAHYLKDRLLDAGISAMLNELSSTVVFERPRDEEFIRRWQLACEGSIAHVVVMPSVSQEKLDDFLAELVEKRSTWYDDENVQPPCVAAELGNESCACKLHRS
;
A
#
# COMPACT_ATOMS: atom_id res chain seq x y z
N MET A 1 9.97 9.03 -11.40
CA MET A 1 9.19 10.00 -12.19
C MET A 1 7.71 9.79 -11.90
N PRO A 2 7.06 10.66 -11.11
CA PRO A 2 5.62 10.57 -10.88
C PRO A 2 4.85 10.90 -12.16
N CYS A 3 3.77 10.18 -12.42
CA CYS A 3 2.87 10.43 -13.55
C CYS A 3 1.44 9.96 -13.21
N GLY A 4 0.47 10.41 -13.99
CA GLY A 4 -0.93 10.07 -13.81
C GLY A 4 -1.76 10.48 -15.02
N VAL A 5 -3.04 10.11 -15.00
CA VAL A 5 -4.01 10.48 -16.04
C VAL A 5 -5.21 11.13 -15.36
N GLN A 6 -5.57 12.32 -15.82
CA GLN A 6 -6.83 12.96 -15.44
C GLN A 6 -7.81 12.84 -16.60
N LEU A 7 -8.97 12.25 -16.35
CA LEU A 7 -10.07 12.11 -17.31
C LEU A 7 -11.28 12.85 -16.76
N THR A 8 -11.93 13.64 -17.61
CA THR A 8 -13.17 14.35 -17.27
C THR A 8 -14.05 14.50 -18.51
N ARG A 9 -15.30 14.94 -18.32
CA ARG A 9 -16.22 15.24 -19.41
C ARG A 9 -15.83 16.55 -20.09
N LEU A 10 -16.04 16.62 -21.40
CA LEU A 10 -15.69 17.79 -22.21
C LEU A 10 -16.36 19.08 -21.72
N GLU A 11 -17.60 19.00 -21.25
CA GLU A 11 -18.35 20.14 -20.73
C GLU A 11 -17.63 20.85 -19.57
N HIS A 12 -16.91 20.10 -18.73
CA HIS A 12 -16.15 20.65 -17.61
C HIS A 12 -14.84 21.31 -18.05
N ILE A 13 -14.24 20.85 -19.16
CA ILE A 13 -13.03 21.44 -19.73
C ILE A 13 -13.32 22.79 -20.39
N ASN A 14 -14.47 22.91 -21.07
CA ASN A 14 -14.83 24.16 -21.77
C ASN A 14 -14.92 25.35 -20.83
N ALA A 15 -15.30 25.15 -19.56
CA ALA A 15 -15.34 26.18 -18.54
C ALA A 15 -13.93 26.64 -18.10
N LEU A 16 -12.90 25.82 -18.33
CA LEU A 16 -11.53 26.03 -17.85
C LEU A 16 -10.56 26.39 -18.98
N SER A 17 -10.93 26.16 -20.24
CA SER A 17 -10.03 26.37 -21.38
C SER A 17 -9.83 27.84 -21.69
N SER A 18 -8.57 28.26 -21.80
CA SER A 18 -8.19 29.58 -22.32
C SER A 18 -7.50 29.43 -23.68
N ASN A 19 -7.67 30.44 -24.55
CA ASN A 19 -6.93 30.49 -25.80
C ASN A 19 -5.50 30.96 -25.52
N VAL A 20 -4.52 30.23 -26.02
CA VAL A 20 -3.11 30.62 -25.97
C VAL A 20 -2.64 30.86 -27.39
N GLU A 21 -2.34 32.12 -27.74
CA GLU A 21 -2.16 32.58 -29.13
C GLU A 21 -0.97 31.93 -29.86
N TYR A 22 0.11 31.61 -29.15
CA TYR A 22 1.32 31.03 -29.75
C TYR A 22 1.30 29.49 -29.83
N LEU A 23 0.31 28.85 -29.20
CA LEU A 23 0.05 27.42 -29.36
C LEU A 23 -1.12 27.29 -30.33
N ALA A 24 -0.99 26.48 -31.38
CA ALA A 24 -2.11 26.18 -32.28
C ALA A 24 -3.18 25.28 -31.63
N SER A 25 -3.39 25.41 -30.32
CA SER A 25 -4.26 24.57 -29.49
C SER A 25 -4.79 25.34 -28.28
N ARG A 26 -6.01 25.03 -27.84
CA ARG A 26 -6.53 25.49 -26.54
C ARG A 26 -5.72 24.85 -25.42
N ASP A 27 -5.23 25.66 -24.49
CA ASP A 27 -4.62 25.12 -23.27
C ASP A 27 -5.73 24.86 -22.25
N ALA A 28 -5.84 23.59 -21.86
CA ALA A 28 -6.77 23.10 -20.86
C ALA A 28 -6.01 22.35 -19.75
N THR A 29 -4.70 22.54 -19.67
CA THR A 29 -3.83 21.85 -18.73
C THR A 29 -3.30 22.81 -17.68
N ILE A 30 -3.16 22.33 -16.44
CA ILE A 30 -2.59 23.13 -15.34
C ILE A 30 -1.10 23.41 -15.60
N MET A 31 -0.41 22.47 -16.26
CA MET A 31 1.01 22.57 -16.57
C MET A 31 1.23 22.91 -18.04
N GLY A 32 2.08 23.90 -18.33
CA GLY A 32 2.52 24.19 -19.70
C GLY A 32 3.40 23.08 -20.28
N SER A 33 4.70 23.09 -19.96
CA SER A 33 5.62 22.01 -20.34
C SER A 33 5.29 20.71 -19.61
N ARG A 34 5.17 19.61 -20.36
CA ARG A 34 4.73 18.30 -19.85
C ARG A 34 5.72 17.20 -20.20
N ASN A 35 5.67 16.10 -19.44
CA ASN A 35 6.58 14.98 -19.60
C ASN A 35 6.15 14.07 -20.77
N GLY A 36 6.87 14.14 -21.89
CA GLY A 36 6.61 13.31 -23.08
C GLY A 36 6.97 11.83 -22.94
N HIS A 37 7.80 11.45 -21.97
CA HIS A 37 8.18 10.04 -21.76
C HIS A 37 7.13 9.24 -20.98
N ALA A 38 6.43 9.88 -20.04
CA ALA A 38 5.37 9.25 -19.26
C ALA A 38 4.31 8.51 -20.11
N PRO A 39 3.72 9.11 -21.16
CA PRO A 39 2.75 8.41 -22.01
C PRO A 39 3.36 7.25 -22.80
N ILE A 40 4.65 7.31 -23.16
CA ILE A 40 5.35 6.22 -23.85
C ILE A 40 5.48 5.00 -22.92
N PHE A 41 5.89 5.21 -21.66
CA PHE A 41 5.98 4.14 -20.67
C PHE A 41 4.61 3.54 -20.33
N LEU A 42 3.57 4.38 -20.23
CA LEU A 42 2.21 3.93 -20.01
C LEU A 42 1.73 3.07 -21.19
N TRP A 43 1.88 3.56 -22.42
CA TRP A 43 1.53 2.82 -23.63
C TRP A 43 2.26 1.48 -23.70
N TYR A 44 3.58 1.47 -23.47
CA TYR A 44 4.37 0.23 -23.47
C TYR A 44 3.85 -0.77 -22.45
N THR A 45 3.59 -0.32 -21.22
CA THR A 45 3.12 -1.19 -20.13
C THR A 45 1.72 -1.74 -20.42
N LEU A 46 0.80 -0.91 -20.92
CA LEU A 46 -0.55 -1.31 -21.31
C LEU A 46 -0.51 -2.37 -22.42
N ASN A 47 0.31 -2.18 -23.45
CA ASN A 47 0.44 -3.14 -24.56
C ASN A 47 1.14 -4.43 -24.15
N ARG A 48 2.17 -4.36 -23.30
CA ARG A 48 2.91 -5.55 -22.84
C ARG A 48 2.11 -6.43 -21.90
N LYS A 49 1.36 -5.83 -20.98
CA LYS A 49 0.58 -6.58 -19.99
C LYS A 49 -0.79 -6.99 -20.55
N GLY A 50 -1.46 -6.07 -21.24
CA GLY A 50 -2.85 -6.22 -21.63
C GLY A 50 -3.78 -6.51 -20.45
N TYR A 51 -5.05 -6.79 -20.74
CA TYR A 51 -6.05 -7.04 -19.71
C TYR A 51 -5.70 -8.23 -18.80
N LYS A 52 -5.30 -9.36 -19.40
CA LYS A 52 -4.94 -10.59 -18.66
C LYS A 52 -3.72 -10.40 -17.77
N GLY A 53 -2.72 -9.63 -18.20
CA GLY A 53 -1.53 -9.35 -17.40
C GLY A 53 -1.86 -8.55 -16.15
N PHE A 54 -2.65 -7.48 -16.29
CA PHE A 54 -3.12 -6.71 -15.12
C PHE A 54 -3.99 -7.54 -14.19
N GLN A 55 -4.91 -8.33 -14.74
CA GLN A 55 -5.74 -9.23 -13.92
C GLN A 55 -4.87 -10.17 -13.07
N LYS A 56 -3.85 -10.78 -13.68
CA LYS A 56 -2.90 -11.66 -12.98
C LYS A 56 -2.11 -10.91 -11.89
N GLU A 57 -1.68 -9.68 -12.15
CA GLU A 57 -0.97 -8.86 -11.17
C GLU A 57 -1.84 -8.46 -10.00
N VAL A 58 -3.08 -8.00 -10.24
CA VAL A 58 -4.03 -7.67 -9.18
C VAL A 58 -4.31 -8.90 -8.32
N GLN A 59 -4.61 -10.05 -8.94
CA GLN A 59 -4.82 -11.30 -8.22
C GLN A 59 -3.59 -11.71 -7.40
N LYS A 60 -2.37 -11.51 -7.93
CA LYS A 60 -1.13 -11.77 -7.16
C LYS A 60 -1.03 -10.85 -5.94
N CYS A 61 -1.30 -9.56 -6.10
CA CYS A 61 -1.24 -8.60 -5.00
C CYS A 61 -2.26 -8.93 -3.90
N LEU A 62 -3.51 -9.22 -4.28
CA LEU A 62 -4.56 -9.62 -3.34
C LEU A 62 -4.19 -10.90 -2.60
N ARG A 63 -3.77 -11.96 -3.31
CA ARG A 63 -3.33 -13.21 -2.67
C ARG A 63 -2.19 -12.99 -1.69
N ASN A 64 -1.19 -12.19 -2.08
CA ASN A 64 -0.05 -11.91 -1.21
C ASN A 64 -0.43 -11.04 0.00
N ALA A 65 -1.42 -10.14 -0.13
CA ALA A 65 -1.94 -9.36 0.98
C ALA A 65 -2.69 -10.25 1.98
N HIS A 66 -3.57 -11.13 1.49
CA HIS A 66 -4.23 -12.13 2.35
C HIS A 66 -3.21 -13.03 3.04
N TYR A 67 -2.23 -13.54 2.30
CA TYR A 67 -1.13 -14.33 2.85
C TYR A 67 -0.41 -13.61 3.99
N LEU A 68 -0.02 -12.34 3.79
CA LEU A 68 0.65 -11.57 4.83
C LEU A 68 -0.25 -11.38 6.06
N LYS A 69 -1.52 -11.02 5.86
CA LYS A 69 -2.49 -10.84 6.96
C LYS A 69 -2.63 -12.11 7.78
N ASP A 70 -2.86 -13.25 7.13
CA ASP A 70 -3.07 -14.53 7.80
C ASP A 70 -1.82 -14.94 8.59
N ARG A 71 -0.63 -14.77 7.99
CA ARG A 71 0.64 -15.09 8.66
C ARG A 71 0.96 -14.17 9.84
N LEU A 72 0.55 -12.89 9.80
CA LEU A 72 0.67 -11.99 10.94
C LEU A 72 -0.25 -12.43 12.09
N LEU A 73 -1.50 -12.79 11.78
CA LEU A 73 -2.46 -13.27 12.78
C LEU A 73 -1.98 -14.60 13.42
N ASP A 74 -1.46 -15.53 12.62
CA ASP A 74 -0.86 -16.78 13.10
C ASP A 74 0.31 -16.53 14.07
N ALA A 75 1.07 -15.46 13.85
CA ALA A 75 2.15 -15.02 14.73
C ALA A 75 1.66 -14.23 15.98
N GLY A 76 0.35 -14.08 16.17
CA GLY A 76 -0.23 -13.30 17.27
C GLY A 76 -0.04 -11.80 17.14
N ILE A 77 0.12 -11.30 15.92
CA ILE A 77 0.24 -9.89 15.57
C ILE A 77 -1.12 -9.42 15.06
N SER A 78 -1.66 -8.36 15.65
CA SER A 78 -2.93 -7.78 15.22
C SER A 78 -2.81 -7.23 13.80
N ALA A 79 -3.69 -7.66 12.90
CA ALA A 79 -3.65 -7.29 11.49
C ALA A 79 -5.03 -7.26 10.84
N MET A 80 -5.26 -6.25 9.99
CA MET A 80 -6.49 -6.02 9.24
C MET A 80 -6.20 -5.91 7.74
N LEU A 81 -7.14 -6.41 6.94
CA LEU A 81 -7.13 -6.27 5.49
C LEU A 81 -8.58 -6.14 5.00
N ASN A 82 -8.87 -5.08 4.24
CA ASN A 82 -10.14 -4.94 3.53
C ASN A 82 -10.18 -5.91 2.34
N GLU A 83 -11.36 -6.49 2.05
CA GLU A 83 -11.54 -7.59 1.09
C GLU A 83 -10.90 -7.37 -0.29
N LEU A 84 -10.97 -6.14 -0.82
CA LEU A 84 -10.44 -5.81 -2.15
C LEU A 84 -9.21 -4.90 -2.10
N SER A 85 -8.53 -4.85 -0.95
CA SER A 85 -7.32 -4.05 -0.75
C SER A 85 -6.05 -4.89 -0.88
N SER A 86 -4.96 -4.27 -1.28
CA SER A 86 -3.61 -4.83 -1.17
C SER A 86 -2.80 -4.22 -0.03
N THR A 87 -3.41 -3.37 0.78
CA THR A 87 -2.79 -2.74 1.95
C THR A 87 -3.17 -3.50 3.21
N VAL A 88 -2.16 -4.10 3.86
CA VAL A 88 -2.30 -4.77 5.16
C VAL A 88 -1.91 -3.78 6.24
N VAL A 89 -2.80 -3.58 7.21
CA VAL A 89 -2.57 -2.71 8.37
C VAL A 89 -2.35 -3.59 9.59
N PHE A 90 -1.35 -3.29 10.41
CA PHE A 90 -0.99 -4.08 11.58
C PHE A 90 -0.45 -3.20 12.71
N GLU A 91 -0.21 -3.76 13.88
CA GLU A 91 0.38 -3.03 15.00
C GLU A 91 1.75 -2.42 14.64
N ARG A 92 2.00 -1.19 15.10
CA ARG A 92 3.25 -0.48 14.79
C ARG A 92 4.45 -1.17 15.45
N PRO A 93 5.50 -1.53 14.68
CA PRO A 93 6.78 -1.99 15.23
C PRO A 93 7.40 -0.96 16.18
N ARG A 94 8.06 -1.40 17.26
CA ARG A 94 8.76 -0.49 18.20
C ARG A 94 10.18 -0.11 17.77
N ASP A 95 10.74 -0.86 16.83
CA ASP A 95 12.08 -0.61 16.31
C ASP A 95 12.07 0.34 15.11
N GLU A 96 12.62 1.53 15.29
CA GLU A 96 12.76 2.54 14.25
C GLU A 96 13.75 2.13 13.14
N GLU A 97 14.75 1.28 13.44
CA GLU A 97 15.64 0.74 12.41
C GLU A 97 14.88 -0.22 11.50
N PHE A 98 14.03 -1.08 12.07
CA PHE A 98 13.14 -1.96 11.29
C PHE A 98 12.16 -1.16 10.42
N ILE A 99 11.51 -0.14 10.97
CA ILE A 99 10.60 0.76 10.23
C ILE A 99 11.32 1.39 9.04
N ARG A 100 12.55 1.90 9.25
CA ARG A 100 13.35 2.51 8.19
C ARG A 100 13.82 1.48 7.16
N ARG A 101 14.26 0.31 7.58
CA ARG A 101 14.70 -0.76 6.67
C ARG A 101 13.60 -1.17 5.71
N TRP A 102 12.38 -1.35 6.23
CA TRP A 102 11.23 -1.81 5.46
C TRP A 102 10.37 -0.67 4.90
N GLN A 103 10.73 0.59 5.16
CA GLN A 103 10.04 1.80 4.71
C GLN A 103 8.54 1.78 5.07
N LEU A 104 8.24 1.37 6.30
CA LEU A 104 6.87 1.26 6.78
C LEU A 104 6.24 2.63 6.96
N ALA A 105 4.99 2.76 6.52
CA ALA A 105 4.19 3.93 6.80
C ALA A 105 3.44 3.73 8.12
N CYS A 106 3.75 4.56 9.11
CA CYS A 106 3.25 4.45 10.48
C CYS A 106 2.33 5.64 10.81
N GLU A 107 1.22 5.36 11.48
CA GLU A 107 0.27 6.35 11.99
C GLU A 107 -0.20 5.92 13.37
N GLY A 108 0.06 6.74 14.40
CA GLY A 108 -0.28 6.38 15.77
C GLY A 108 0.31 5.03 16.20
N SER A 109 -0.57 4.12 16.61
CA SER A 109 -0.30 2.75 17.09
C SER A 109 -0.24 1.69 15.97
N ILE A 110 -0.46 2.08 14.71
CA ILE A 110 -0.53 1.17 13.56
C ILE A 110 0.53 1.49 12.50
N ALA A 111 0.84 0.49 11.69
CA ALA A 111 1.64 0.60 10.48
C ALA A 111 0.95 -0.12 9.32
N HIS A 112 1.29 0.21 8.08
CA HIS A 112 0.77 -0.50 6.92
C HIS A 112 1.84 -0.84 5.88
N VAL A 113 1.62 -1.95 5.19
CA VAL A 113 2.39 -2.40 4.03
C VAL A 113 1.48 -2.46 2.83
N VAL A 114 1.90 -1.83 1.73
CA VAL A 114 1.21 -1.91 0.44
C VAL A 114 1.84 -3.03 -0.39
N VAL A 115 1.10 -4.13 -0.59
CA VAL A 115 1.54 -5.28 -1.36
C VAL A 115 1.39 -4.98 -2.85
N MET A 116 2.50 -4.56 -3.47
CA MET A 116 2.57 -4.21 -4.88
C MET A 116 3.09 -5.38 -5.73
N PRO A 117 2.96 -5.35 -7.07
CA PRO A 117 3.31 -6.49 -7.93
C PRO A 117 4.76 -7.00 -7.82
N SER A 118 5.70 -6.12 -7.45
CA SER A 118 7.11 -6.43 -7.22
C SER A 118 7.38 -7.16 -5.91
N VAL A 119 6.43 -7.20 -4.98
CA VAL A 119 6.55 -7.91 -3.71
C VAL A 119 6.34 -9.41 -3.94
N SER A 120 7.39 -10.20 -3.71
CA SER A 120 7.34 -11.67 -3.74
C SER A 120 6.89 -12.22 -2.39
N GLN A 121 6.43 -13.48 -2.39
CA GLN A 121 6.11 -14.18 -1.15
C GLN A 121 7.35 -14.34 -0.26
N GLU A 122 8.50 -14.67 -0.85
CA GLU A 122 9.80 -14.72 -0.16
C GLU A 122 10.12 -13.43 0.60
N LYS A 123 9.89 -12.26 -0.03
CA LYS A 123 10.12 -10.97 0.63
C LYS A 123 9.16 -10.73 1.80
N LEU A 124 7.94 -11.27 1.73
CA LEU A 124 6.98 -11.21 2.83
C LEU A 124 7.40 -12.15 3.96
N ASP A 125 7.93 -13.32 3.64
CA ASP A 125 8.46 -14.26 4.62
C ASP A 125 9.69 -13.70 5.34
N ASP A 126 10.63 -13.08 4.60
CA ASP A 126 11.80 -12.38 5.18
C ASP A 126 11.38 -11.25 6.12
N PHE A 127 10.40 -10.44 5.68
CA PHE A 127 9.82 -9.37 6.48
C PHE A 127 9.20 -9.90 7.77
N LEU A 128 8.39 -10.96 7.67
CA LEU A 128 7.70 -11.54 8.80
C LEU A 128 8.66 -12.18 9.79
N ALA A 129 9.66 -12.93 9.30
CA ALA A 129 10.66 -13.58 10.14
C ALA A 129 11.41 -12.54 11.00
N GLU A 130 11.90 -11.47 10.38
CA GLU A 130 12.58 -10.38 11.09
C GLU A 130 11.63 -9.65 12.05
N LEU A 131 10.37 -9.42 11.63
CA LEU A 131 9.37 -8.78 12.50
C LEU A 131 9.13 -9.61 13.76
N VAL A 132 8.94 -10.93 13.62
CA VAL A 132 8.67 -11.83 14.75
C VAL A 132 9.88 -11.91 15.68
N GLU A 133 11.09 -12.06 15.13
CA GLU A 133 12.33 -12.08 15.89
C GLU A 133 12.53 -10.79 16.71
N LYS A 134 12.39 -9.63 16.07
CA LYS A 134 12.53 -8.36 16.79
C LYS A 134 11.39 -8.16 17.78
N ARG A 135 10.17 -8.54 17.42
CA ARG A 135 9.01 -8.43 18.30
C ARG A 135 9.16 -9.23 19.59
N SER A 136 9.77 -10.42 19.54
CA SER A 136 10.04 -11.18 20.78
C SER A 136 10.95 -10.41 21.72
N THR A 137 11.93 -9.66 21.22
CA THR A 137 12.82 -8.85 22.07
C THR A 137 12.12 -7.64 22.71
N TRP A 138 11.08 -7.10 22.07
CA TRP A 138 10.35 -5.93 22.59
C TRP A 138 9.41 -6.26 23.74
N TYR A 139 9.01 -7.53 23.85
CA TYR A 139 8.01 -8.03 24.79
C TYR A 139 8.54 -9.21 25.63
N ASP A 140 9.86 -9.33 25.77
CA ASP A 140 10.53 -10.37 26.56
C ASP A 140 10.37 -10.13 28.07
N ASP A 141 10.15 -8.88 28.49
CA ASP A 141 9.85 -8.51 29.87
C ASP A 141 8.35 -8.71 30.17
N GLU A 142 8.03 -9.47 31.23
CA GLU A 142 6.65 -9.83 31.63
C GLU A 142 5.72 -8.62 31.81
N ASN A 143 6.30 -7.44 32.10
CA ASN A 143 5.55 -6.20 32.32
C ASN A 143 5.15 -5.45 31.04
N VAL A 144 5.68 -5.84 29.87
CA VAL A 144 5.44 -5.13 28.61
C VAL A 144 4.56 -5.98 27.69
N GLN A 145 3.28 -5.61 27.60
CA GLN A 145 2.34 -6.27 26.69
C GLN A 145 2.22 -5.51 25.35
N PRO A 146 1.94 -6.21 24.24
CA PRO A 146 1.57 -5.57 22.99
C PRO A 146 0.37 -4.64 23.18
N PRO A 147 0.40 -3.42 22.61
CA PRO A 147 -0.71 -2.48 22.74
C PRO A 147 -1.97 -3.06 22.09
N CYS A 148 -3.13 -2.77 22.68
CA CYS A 148 -4.39 -3.07 22.02
C CYS A 148 -4.61 -2.06 20.89
N VAL A 149 -4.77 -2.56 19.66
CA VAL A 149 -5.05 -1.77 18.46
C VAL A 149 -6.48 -1.98 17.94
N ALA A 150 -7.39 -2.40 18.82
CA ALA A 150 -8.77 -2.70 18.45
C ALA A 150 -9.57 -1.43 18.08
N ALA A 151 -9.19 -0.27 18.62
CA ALA A 151 -9.82 1.00 18.26
C ALA A 151 -9.54 1.37 16.78
N GLU A 152 -8.37 0.97 16.28
CA GLU A 152 -7.90 1.26 14.92
C GLU A 152 -8.24 0.15 13.92
N LEU A 153 -8.13 -1.13 14.33
CA LEU A 153 -8.31 -2.29 13.43
C LEU A 153 -9.66 -3.00 13.59
N GLY A 154 -10.42 -2.68 14.64
CA GLY A 154 -11.60 -3.44 15.05
C GLY A 154 -11.26 -4.66 15.91
N ASN A 155 -12.24 -5.10 16.71
CA ASN A 155 -12.06 -6.19 17.69
C ASN A 155 -11.68 -7.52 17.02
N GLU A 156 -12.28 -7.82 15.86
CA GLU A 156 -12.06 -9.04 15.07
C GLU A 156 -10.65 -9.16 14.48
N SER A 157 -9.93 -8.04 14.35
CA SER A 157 -8.57 -7.99 13.80
C SER A 157 -7.50 -7.81 14.88
N CYS A 158 -7.91 -7.77 16.16
CA CYS A 158 -7.01 -7.53 17.29
C CYS A 158 -6.62 -8.84 17.98
N ALA A 159 -5.32 -9.14 17.99
CA ALA A 159 -4.76 -10.34 18.62
C ALA A 159 -4.40 -10.16 20.11
N CYS A 160 -4.83 -9.06 20.75
CA CYS A 160 -4.53 -8.81 22.16
C CYS A 160 -5.32 -9.78 23.08
N LYS A 161 -4.84 -9.98 24.32
CA LYS A 161 -5.45 -10.91 25.29
C LYS A 161 -6.94 -10.66 25.57
N LEU A 162 -7.44 -9.44 25.35
CA LEU A 162 -8.84 -9.06 25.59
C LEU A 162 -9.78 -9.43 24.43
N HIS A 163 -9.26 -9.49 23.21
CA HIS A 163 -10.05 -9.70 21.99
C HIS A 163 -9.69 -11.00 21.24
N ARG A 164 -8.67 -11.72 21.72
CA ARG A 164 -8.30 -13.05 21.24
C ARG A 164 -9.37 -14.06 21.65
N SER A 165 -10.37 -14.23 20.80
CA SER A 165 -11.39 -15.30 20.86
C SER A 165 -10.85 -16.62 20.33
#